data_AF-A0A7W9AI86-F1
#
_entry.id   AF-A0A7W9AI86-F1
#
_cell.length_a   1.000
_cell.length_b   1.000
_cell.length_c   1.000
_cell.angle_alpha   90.00
_cell.angle_beta   90.00
_cell.angle_gamma   90.00
#
_symmetry.space_group_name_H-M   'P 1'
#
loop_
_entity.id
_entity.type
_entity.pdbx_description
1 polymer ?
#
loop_
_entity_poly.entity_id
_entity_poly.type
_entity_poly.pdbx_seq_one_letter_code
_entity_poly.pdbx_strand_id
1 'polypeptide(L)'
;MDAPLYLPASAYEQPQTVDYLMSTANSSIAALLAVPAAKAILLAEIPEMEARISTPMLKPHLGNFSPRSLVQFGLFKADALDRVDVKLRALSTAKGSTQ
;
A
#
# COMPACT_ATOMS: atom_id res chain seq x y z
N MET A 1 -23.13 46.78 11.28
CA MET A 1 -21.77 46.22 11.33
C MET A 1 -21.79 44.95 10.51
N ASP A 2 -21.30 45.01 9.28
CA ASP A 2 -21.21 43.87 8.36
C ASP A 2 -19.93 43.09 8.70
N ALA A 3 -20.09 41.93 9.33
CA ALA A 3 -18.99 40.99 9.49
C ALA A 3 -18.84 40.18 8.19
N PRO A 4 -17.62 39.94 7.68
CA PRO A 4 -17.42 39.19 6.44
C PRO A 4 -17.94 37.75 6.61
N LEU A 5 -18.79 37.32 5.67
CA LEU A 5 -19.46 36.01 5.64
C LEU A 5 -18.51 34.81 5.50
N TYR A 6 -17.25 35.05 5.10
CA TYR A 6 -16.23 34.01 4.96
C TYR A 6 -14.89 34.48 5.53
N LEU A 7 -14.19 33.57 6.21
CA LEU A 7 -12.81 33.76 6.61
C LEU A 7 -11.93 33.91 5.35
N PRO A 8 -10.95 34.83 5.33
CA PRO A 8 -10.01 34.94 4.22
C PRO A 8 -9.31 33.60 4.02
N ALA A 9 -9.24 33.13 2.77
CA ALA A 9 -8.63 31.85 2.45
C ALA A 9 -7.18 31.82 2.96
N SER A 10 -6.85 30.83 3.79
CA SER A 10 -5.48 30.53 4.17
C SER A 10 -4.64 30.39 2.90
N ALA A 11 -3.45 31.01 2.88
CA ALA A 11 -2.54 30.94 1.75
C ALA A 11 -2.29 29.48 1.32
N TYR A 12 -2.15 29.24 0.02
CA TYR A 12 -1.87 27.92 -0.52
C TYR A 12 -0.56 27.37 0.06
N GLU A 13 -0.64 26.25 0.79
CA GLU A 13 0.53 25.49 1.23
C GLU A 13 0.94 24.48 0.16
N GLN A 14 2.22 24.50 -0.22
CA GLN A 14 2.75 23.56 -1.20
C GLN A 14 2.89 22.16 -0.56
N PRO A 15 2.40 21.09 -1.22
CA PRO A 15 2.49 19.75 -0.66
C PRO A 15 3.94 19.30 -0.51
N GLN A 16 4.29 18.78 0.66
CA GLN A 16 5.61 18.21 0.92
C GLN A 16 5.69 16.76 0.44
N THR A 17 6.83 16.37 -0.13
CA THR A 17 7.13 14.98 -0.49
C THR A 17 7.44 14.19 0.78
N VAL A 18 6.63 13.17 1.07
CA VAL A 18 6.84 12.25 2.19
C VAL A 18 7.54 10.99 1.67
N ASP A 19 8.46 10.42 2.44
CA ASP A 19 9.10 9.14 2.08
C ASP A 19 8.05 8.05 1.91
N TYR A 20 7.99 7.48 0.70
CA TYR A 20 7.01 6.46 0.36
C TYR A 20 7.42 5.11 0.96
N LEU A 21 6.87 4.78 2.14
CA LEU A 21 7.04 3.48 2.77
C LEU A 21 6.08 2.46 2.15
N MET A 22 6.61 1.40 1.54
CA MET A 22 5.79 0.30 1.02
C MET A 22 5.02 -0.39 2.15
N SER A 23 3.70 -0.54 1.97
CA SER A 23 2.81 -1.27 2.87
C SER A 23 1.65 -1.91 2.12
N THR A 24 0.99 -2.88 2.73
CA THR A 24 -0.20 -3.56 2.19
C THR A 24 -1.42 -2.64 2.10
N ALA A 25 -1.40 -1.47 2.75
CA ALA A 25 -2.48 -0.50 2.73
C ALA A 25 -2.31 0.56 1.63
N ASN A 26 -1.10 1.06 1.42
CA ASN A 26 -0.81 2.19 0.52
C ASN A 26 -0.17 1.79 -0.81
N SER A 27 0.27 0.54 -0.96
CA SER A 27 0.90 0.03 -2.18
C SER A 27 -0.05 -0.89 -2.93
N SER A 28 -0.09 -0.74 -4.26
CA SER A 28 -0.87 -1.63 -5.09
C SER A 28 -0.23 -3.02 -5.14
N ILE A 29 -1.04 -4.04 -5.40
CA ILE A 29 -0.56 -5.41 -5.57
C ILE A 29 0.47 -5.47 -6.69
N ALA A 30 0.22 -4.78 -7.81
CA ALA A 30 1.18 -4.72 -8.91
C ALA A 30 2.53 -4.12 -8.47
N ALA A 31 2.52 -3.03 -7.68
CA ALA A 31 3.74 -2.40 -7.19
C ALA A 31 4.52 -3.32 -6.23
N LEU A 32 3.82 -4.04 -5.34
CA LEU A 32 4.45 -5.00 -4.44
C LEU A 32 5.03 -6.21 -5.19
N LEU A 33 4.38 -6.67 -6.26
CA LEU A 33 4.86 -7.79 -7.07
C LEU A 33 6.05 -7.41 -7.98
N ALA A 34 6.15 -6.13 -8.35
CA ALA A 34 7.28 -5.62 -9.14
C ALA A 34 8.61 -5.62 -8.35
N VAL A 35 8.56 -5.64 -7.02
CA VAL A 35 9.75 -5.70 -6.16
C VAL A 35 9.98 -7.16 -5.73
N PRO A 36 11.07 -7.84 -6.18
CA PRO A 36 11.28 -9.26 -5.89
C PRO A 36 11.28 -9.60 -4.40
N ALA A 37 11.87 -8.74 -3.56
CA ALA A 37 11.90 -8.94 -2.10
C ALA A 37 10.51 -8.83 -1.45
N ALA A 38 9.68 -7.87 -1.89
CA ALA A 38 8.32 -7.72 -1.42
C ALA A 38 7.43 -8.86 -1.91
N LYS A 39 7.59 -9.29 -3.17
CA LYS A 39 6.95 -10.49 -3.73
C LYS A 39 7.27 -11.73 -2.89
N ALA A 40 8.54 -11.94 -2.52
CA ALA A 40 8.93 -13.09 -1.70
C ALA A 40 8.26 -13.08 -0.32
N ILE A 41 8.17 -11.92 0.34
CA ILE A 41 7.47 -11.77 1.62
C ILE A 41 5.99 -12.10 1.47
N LEU A 42 5.34 -11.58 0.42
CA LEU A 42 3.93 -11.82 0.14
C LEU A 42 3.64 -13.32 -0.06
N LEU A 43 4.45 -14.01 -0.87
CA LEU A 43 4.28 -15.43 -1.14
C LEU A 43 4.60 -16.31 0.07
N ALA A 44 5.52 -15.88 0.94
CA ALA A 44 5.83 -16.61 2.17
C ALA A 44 4.68 -16.55 3.19
N GLU A 45 4.01 -15.39 3.32
CA GLU A 45 2.89 -15.21 4.25
C GLU A 45 1.54 -15.64 3.67
N ILE A 46 1.39 -15.57 2.34
CA ILE A 46 0.16 -15.87 1.62
C ILE A 46 0.49 -16.74 0.41
N PRO A 47 0.71 -18.06 0.59
CA PRO A 47 1.12 -18.95 -0.49
C PRO A 47 0.10 -19.01 -1.65
N GLU A 48 -1.19 -18.89 -1.32
CA GLU A 48 -2.27 -18.90 -2.32
C GLU A 48 -2.46 -17.56 -3.04
N MET A 49 -1.65 -16.54 -2.74
CA MET A 49 -1.83 -15.20 -3.29
C MET A 49 -1.76 -15.21 -4.81
N GLU A 50 -0.78 -15.92 -5.40
CA GLU A 50 -0.60 -15.98 -6.85
C GLU A 50 -1.84 -16.56 -7.56
N ALA A 51 -2.45 -17.61 -7.00
CA ALA A 51 -3.68 -18.17 -7.54
C ALA A 51 -4.85 -17.17 -7.45
N ARG A 52 -5.00 -16.47 -6.32
CA ARG A 52 -6.09 -15.51 -6.09
C ARG A 52 -6.00 -14.31 -7.03
N ILE A 53 -4.83 -13.72 -7.19
CA ILE A 53 -4.60 -12.55 -8.06
C ILE A 53 -4.59 -12.88 -9.56
N SER A 54 -4.38 -14.16 -9.92
CA SER A 54 -4.40 -14.62 -11.30
C SER A 54 -5.82 -14.78 -11.85
N THR A 55 -6.85 -14.58 -11.02
CA THR A 55 -8.25 -14.63 -11.42
C THR A 55 -8.53 -13.56 -12.50
N PRO A 56 -9.19 -13.91 -13.62
CA PRO A 56 -9.40 -12.98 -14.75
C PRO A 56 -10.07 -11.67 -14.36
N MET A 57 -10.94 -11.69 -13.34
CA MET A 57 -11.63 -10.50 -12.84
C MET A 57 -10.73 -9.56 -12.04
N LEU A 58 -9.70 -10.06 -11.36
CA LEU A 58 -8.82 -9.25 -10.50
C LEU A 58 -7.57 -8.76 -11.23
N LYS A 59 -7.06 -9.57 -12.17
CA LYS A 59 -5.83 -9.31 -12.92
C LYS A 59 -5.73 -7.90 -13.54
N PRO A 60 -6.76 -7.33 -14.22
CA PRO A 60 -6.64 -5.99 -14.79
C PRO A 60 -6.63 -4.86 -13.76
N HIS A 61 -7.01 -5.14 -12.51
CA HIS A 61 -7.17 -4.11 -11.46
C HIS A 61 -6.08 -4.16 -10.38
N LEU A 62 -5.09 -5.05 -10.50
CA LEU A 62 -4.01 -5.21 -9.51
C LEU A 62 -3.17 -3.94 -9.30
N GLY A 63 -3.16 -3.03 -10.29
CA GLY A 63 -2.51 -1.72 -10.18
C GLY A 63 -3.26 -0.71 -9.33
N ASN A 64 -4.57 -0.91 -9.12
CA ASN A 64 -5.46 0.03 -8.44
C ASN A 64 -5.87 -0.46 -7.04
N PHE A 65 -5.71 -1.76 -6.75
CA PHE A 65 -6.04 -2.34 -5.45
C PHE A 65 -4.81 -2.59 -4.61
N SER A 66 -4.89 -2.22 -3.34
CA SER A 66 -3.98 -2.69 -2.30
C SER A 66 -4.50 -4.00 -1.68
N PRO A 67 -3.62 -4.87 -1.16
CA PRO A 67 -4.04 -6.10 -0.48
C PRO A 67 -5.03 -5.83 0.67
N ARG A 68 -4.84 -4.75 1.42
CA ARG A 68 -5.71 -4.38 2.55
C ARG A 68 -7.14 -4.09 2.10
N SER A 69 -7.30 -3.43 0.96
CA SER A 69 -8.62 -3.13 0.37
C SER A 69 -9.39 -4.39 -0.05
N LEU A 70 -8.70 -5.52 -0.22
CA LEU A 70 -9.30 -6.79 -0.60
C LEU A 70 -9.65 -7.69 0.60
N VAL A 71 -9.29 -7.30 1.83
CA VAL A 71 -9.69 -8.00 3.06
C VAL A 71 -11.21 -8.01 3.23
N GLN A 72 -11.89 -6.89 2.93
CA GLN A 72 -13.35 -6.79 3.04
C GLN A 72 -14.11 -7.78 2.14
N PHE A 73 -13.46 -8.25 1.07
CA PHE A 73 -14.03 -9.24 0.14
C PHE A 73 -13.61 -10.68 0.49
N GLY A 74 -12.93 -10.90 1.62
CA GLY A 74 -12.46 -12.22 2.05
C GLY A 74 -11.27 -12.77 1.27
N LEU A 75 -10.67 -11.98 0.37
CA LEU A 75 -9.55 -12.41 -0.47
C LEU A 75 -8.23 -12.53 0.30
N PHE A 76 -8.08 -11.81 1.42
CA PHE A 76 -6.91 -11.89 2.30
C PHE A 76 -7.33 -11.79 3.76
N LYS A 77 -6.52 -12.39 4.65
CA LYS A 77 -6.71 -12.27 6.10
C LYS A 77 -5.92 -11.07 6.62
N ALA A 78 -6.53 -10.25 7.47
CA ALA A 78 -5.88 -9.08 8.07
C ALA A 78 -4.58 -9.44 8.80
N ASP A 79 -4.59 -10.51 9.60
CA ASP A 79 -3.40 -10.95 10.36
C ASP A 79 -2.21 -11.32 9.47
N ALA A 80 -2.48 -11.89 8.29
CA ALA A 80 -1.42 -12.23 7.34
C ALA A 80 -0.81 -10.96 6.73
N LEU A 81 -1.64 -9.96 6.42
CA LEU A 81 -1.17 -8.68 5.90
C LEU A 81 -0.42 -7.87 6.95
N ASP A 82 -0.81 -7.94 8.22
CA ASP A 82 -0.06 -7.28 9.30
C ASP A 82 1.36 -7.85 9.43
N ARG A 83 1.53 -9.18 9.29
CA ARG A 83 2.87 -9.81 9.26
C ARG A 83 3.67 -9.40 8.03
N VAL A 84 3.03 -9.29 6.87
CA VAL A 84 3.66 -8.75 5.65
C VAL A 84 4.15 -7.33 5.90
N ASP A 85 3.33 -6.46 6.50
CA ASP A 85 3.69 -5.07 6.75
C ASP A 85 4.89 -4.91 7.68
N VAL A 86 4.99 -5.73 8.72
CA VAL A 86 6.18 -5.75 9.60
C VAL A 86 7.44 -6.07 8.78
N LYS A 87 7.37 -7.05 7.87
CA LYS A 87 8.50 -7.45 7.03
C LYS A 87 8.83 -6.43 5.94
N LEU A 88 7.80 -5.79 5.35
CA LEU A 88 8.00 -4.71 4.37
C LEU A 88 8.68 -3.49 5.00
N ARG A 89 8.30 -3.13 6.23
CA ARG A 89 8.98 -2.05 6.97
C ARG A 89 10.46 -2.35 7.21
N ALA A 90 10.80 -3.60 7.54
CA ALA A 90 12.19 -4.02 7.68
C ALA A 90 12.98 -3.87 6.36
N LEU A 91 12.35 -4.13 5.21
CA LEU A 91 12.98 -3.90 3.90
C LEU A 91 13.21 -2.41 3.62
N SER A 92 12.26 -1.52 3.94
CA SER A 92 12.43 -0.08 3.73
C SER A 92 13.53 0.50 4.61
N THR A 93 13.63 0.06 5.87
CA THR A 93 14.69 0.51 6.79
C THR A 93 16.06 0.02 6.32
N ALA A 94 16.16 -1.23 5.84
CA ALA A 94 17.43 -1.78 5.34
C ALA A 94 17.93 -1.06 4.07
N LYS A 95 17.01 -0.57 3.21
CA LYS A 95 17.37 0.17 1.99
C LYS A 95 17.74 1.63 2.25
N GLY A 96 17.33 2.18 3.40
CA GLY A 96 17.71 3.53 3.87
C GLY A 96 19.12 3.62 4.46
N SER A 97 19.84 2.51 4.61
CA SER A 97 21.21 2.46 5.18
C SER A 97 22.32 2.57 4.12
N THR A 98 22.02 3.05 2.92
CA THR A 98 23.01 3.37 1.89
C THR A 98 22.82 4.83 1.47
N GLN A 99 23.26 5.74 2.33
CA GLN A 99 23.70 7.08 1.96
C GLN A 99 25.17 7.22 2.30
#